data_AF-A0A7J6S4R3-F1
#
_entry.id   AF-A0A7J6S4R3-F1
#
_cell.length_a   1.000
_cell.length_b   1.000
_cell.length_c   1.000
_cell.angle_alpha   90.00
_cell.angle_beta   90.00
_cell.angle_gamma   90.00
#
_symmetry.space_group_name_H-M   'P 1'
#
loop_
_entity.id
_entity.type
_entity.pdbx_description
1 polymer ?
#
loop_
_entity_poly.entity_id
_entity_poly.type
_entity_poly.pdbx_seq_one_letter_code
_entity_poly.pdbx_strand_id
1 'polypeptide(L)'
;VATPVSKKKINRSEKEQLVSEVLCRWWYVMPPWPPANFDYEKELERLGFRVVGLQDWEEEDDVDQEGRGKVYPLAQFPGVYRAYDRRMVDVRPNEGKPSFNNLM
;
A
#
# COMPACT_ATOMS: atom_id res chain seq x y z
N VAL A 1 29.43 -3.97 -23.67
CA VAL A 1 28.91 -5.19 -23.02
C VAL A 1 28.71 -4.87 -21.55
N ALA A 2 27.46 -4.88 -21.05
CA ALA A 2 27.20 -4.61 -19.63
C ALA A 2 27.66 -5.81 -18.79
N THR A 3 28.64 -5.61 -17.92
CA THR A 3 29.15 -6.66 -17.04
C THR A 3 28.09 -6.97 -15.97
N PRO A 4 27.67 -8.24 -15.77
CA PRO A 4 26.70 -8.57 -14.75
C PRO A 4 27.29 -8.24 -13.36
N VAL A 5 26.59 -7.39 -12.60
CA VAL A 5 26.95 -7.07 -11.23
C VAL A 5 26.83 -8.35 -10.40
N SER A 6 27.93 -8.79 -9.81
CA SER A 6 27.97 -9.96 -8.92
C SER A 6 26.95 -9.76 -7.79
N LYS A 7 25.91 -10.60 -7.75
CA LYS A 7 24.94 -10.59 -6.67
C LYS A 7 25.69 -10.91 -5.37
N LYS A 8 25.87 -9.92 -4.49
CA LYS A 8 26.36 -10.16 -3.13
C LYS A 8 25.50 -11.27 -2.53
N LYS A 9 26.11 -12.39 -2.14
CA LYS A 9 25.41 -13.45 -1.41
C LYS A 9 25.01 -12.87 -0.06
N ILE A 10 23.75 -12.49 0.07
CA ILE A 10 23.16 -12.14 1.36
C ILE A 10 23.07 -13.47 2.12
N ASN A 11 23.90 -13.64 3.15
CA ASN A 11 23.78 -14.78 4.06
C ASN A 11 22.50 -14.61 4.88
N ARG A 12 21.38 -15.10 4.34
CA ARG A 12 20.11 -15.18 5.04
C ARG A 12 20.14 -16.38 5.98
N SER A 13 19.73 -16.17 7.23
CA SER A 13 19.41 -17.25 8.16
C SER A 13 18.32 -18.17 7.62
N GLU A 14 18.21 -19.38 8.17
CA GLU A 14 17.20 -20.36 7.77
C GLU A 14 15.77 -19.81 7.90
N LYS A 15 15.50 -19.04 8.96
CA LYS A 15 14.21 -18.35 9.15
C LYS A 15 13.94 -17.36 8.02
N GLU A 16 14.91 -16.52 7.66
CA GLU A 16 14.76 -15.52 6.59
C GLU A 16 14.54 -16.16 5.22
N GLN A 17 15.17 -17.31 4.97
CA GLN A 17 14.94 -18.09 3.75
C GLN A 17 13.50 -18.62 3.72
N LEU A 18 13.01 -19.19 4.83
CA LEU A 18 11.65 -19.70 4.92
C LEU A 18 10.60 -18.58 4.79
N VAL A 19 10.81 -17.44 5.45
CA VAL A 19 9.95 -16.26 5.30
C VAL A 19 9.90 -15.80 3.84
N SER A 20 11.05 -15.78 3.15
CA SER A 20 11.10 -15.43 1.73
C SER A 20 10.27 -16.38 0.86
N GLU A 21 10.34 -17.69 1.09
CA GLU A 21 9.57 -18.68 0.34
C GLU A 21 8.06 -18.56 0.58
N VAL A 22 7.65 -18.29 1.82
CA VAL A 22 6.25 -18.02 2.19
C VAL A 22 5.75 -16.76 1.50
N LEU A 23 6.51 -15.66 1.55
CA LEU A 23 6.12 -14.38 0.93
C LEU A 23 5.98 -14.46 -0.59
N CYS A 24 6.70 -15.35 -1.28
CA CYS A 24 6.49 -15.55 -2.72
C CYS A 24 5.14 -16.21 -3.06
N ARG A 25 4.48 -16.86 -2.10
CA ARG A 25 3.24 -17.63 -2.27
C ARG A 25 2.17 -17.22 -1.28
N TRP A 26 2.32 -16.04 -0.67
CA TRP A 26 1.48 -15.61 0.45
C TRP A 26 -0.01 -15.67 0.11
N TRP A 27 -0.38 -15.33 -1.15
CA TRP A 27 -1.75 -15.35 -1.64
C TRP A 27 -2.42 -16.74 -1.59
N TYR A 28 -1.63 -17.83 -1.45
CA TYR A 28 -2.12 -19.22 -1.40
C TYR A 28 -2.10 -19.78 0.02
N VAL A 29 -1.19 -19.28 0.86
CA VAL A 29 -0.86 -19.91 2.16
C VAL A 29 -1.24 -19.05 3.36
N MET A 30 -1.57 -17.78 3.15
CA MET A 30 -2.00 -16.85 4.19
C MET A 30 -3.45 -16.40 3.93
N PRO A 31 -4.18 -15.95 4.97
CA PRO A 31 -5.46 -15.29 4.79
C PRO A 31 -5.36 -14.11 3.80
N PRO A 32 -6.44 -13.79 3.07
CA PRO A 32 -6.47 -12.62 2.20
C PRO A 32 -6.08 -11.34 2.94
N TRP A 33 -5.24 -10.54 2.30
CA TRP A 33 -4.85 -9.24 2.79
C TRP A 33 -4.87 -8.22 1.63
N PRO A 34 -5.46 -7.03 1.81
CA PRO A 34 -6.21 -6.58 2.99
C PRO A 34 -7.48 -7.41 3.27
N PRO A 35 -8.04 -7.36 4.49
CA PRO A 35 -9.35 -7.95 4.78
C PRO A 35 -10.42 -7.41 3.83
N ALA A 36 -11.33 -8.27 3.37
CA ALA A 36 -12.34 -7.90 2.39
C ALA A 36 -13.32 -6.83 2.90
N ASN A 37 -13.49 -6.73 4.21
CA ASN A 37 -14.35 -5.77 4.89
C ASN A 37 -13.57 -4.60 5.52
N PHE A 38 -12.33 -4.36 5.08
CA PHE A 38 -11.55 -3.24 5.58
C PHE A 38 -12.12 -1.92 5.05
N ASP A 39 -12.35 -0.97 5.96
CA ASP A 39 -12.95 0.33 5.67
C ASP A 39 -11.86 1.35 5.32
N TYR A 40 -11.63 1.53 4.02
CA TYR A 40 -10.62 2.47 3.53
C TYR A 40 -11.03 3.93 3.69
N GLU A 41 -12.32 4.24 3.63
CA GLU A 41 -12.83 5.62 3.72
C GLU A 41 -12.61 6.14 5.13
N LYS A 42 -12.96 5.34 6.15
CA LYS A 42 -12.69 5.69 7.54
C LYS A 42 -11.22 5.93 7.83
N GLU A 43 -10.33 5.15 7.22
CA GLU A 43 -8.89 5.33 7.40
C GLU A 43 -8.36 6.58 6.67
N LEU A 44 -8.93 6.92 5.52
CA LEU A 44 -8.65 8.19 4.84
C LEU A 44 -9.11 9.39 5.66
N GLU A 45 -10.33 9.34 6.20
CA GLU A 45 -10.86 10.39 7.09
C GLU A 45 -9.96 10.59 8.31
N ARG A 46 -9.51 9.49 8.93
CA ARG A 46 -8.56 9.52 10.06
C ARG A 46 -7.23 10.20 9.69
N LEU A 47 -6.80 10.07 8.45
CA LEU A 47 -5.57 10.68 7.92
C LEU A 47 -5.79 12.10 7.36
N GLY A 48 -7.01 12.64 7.42
CA GLY A 48 -7.33 13.97 6.92
C GLY A 48 -7.43 14.02 5.40
N PHE A 49 -7.96 12.98 4.77
CA PHE A 49 -8.19 12.92 3.32
C PHE A 49 -9.65 12.65 2.99
N ARG A 50 -10.06 13.08 1.79
CA ARG A 50 -11.36 12.76 1.19
C ARG A 50 -11.21 12.30 -0.25
N VAL A 51 -12.04 11.34 -0.65
CA VAL A 51 -12.01 10.79 -2.02
C VAL A 51 -12.72 11.76 -2.97
N VAL A 52 -12.12 11.97 -4.14
CA VAL A 52 -12.69 12.74 -5.27
C VAL A 52 -12.66 11.90 -6.53
N GLY A 53 -13.71 12.02 -7.34
CA GLY A 53 -13.75 11.42 -8.66
C GLY A 53 -12.67 12.01 -9.58
N LEU A 54 -12.11 11.20 -10.48
CA LEU A 54 -11.15 11.73 -11.46
C LEU A 54 -11.76 12.81 -12.37
N GLN A 55 -13.09 12.79 -12.55
CA GLN A 55 -13.82 13.79 -13.33
C GLN A 55 -13.79 15.17 -12.67
N ASP A 56 -13.92 15.22 -11.35
CA ASP A 56 -14.04 16.46 -10.58
C ASP A 56 -12.69 16.93 -10.01
N TRP A 57 -11.62 16.18 -10.27
CA TRP A 57 -10.30 16.37 -9.66
C TRP A 57 -9.70 17.77 -9.89
N GLU A 58 -9.87 18.31 -11.10
CA GLU A 58 -9.34 19.63 -11.46
C GLU A 58 -10.21 20.78 -10.94
N GLU A 59 -11.49 20.51 -10.64
CA GLU A 59 -12.45 21.52 -10.18
C GLU A 59 -12.48 21.65 -8.66
N GLU A 60 -12.37 20.53 -7.95
CA GLU A 60 -12.36 20.49 -6.49
C GLU A 60 -11.10 21.12 -5.90
N ASP A 61 -11.27 21.87 -4.80
CA ASP A 61 -10.14 22.42 -4.06
C ASP A 61 -9.23 21.31 -3.50
N ASP A 62 -7.93 21.60 -3.45
CA ASP A 62 -6.91 20.68 -2.93
C ASP A 62 -7.19 20.26 -1.48
N VAL A 63 -7.77 21.17 -0.70
CA VAL A 63 -8.18 20.97 0.69
C VAL A 63 -9.58 21.54 0.86
N ASP A 64 -10.48 20.75 1.48
CA ASP A 64 -11.85 21.21 1.74
C ASP A 64 -11.97 22.15 2.95
N GLN A 65 -13.20 22.60 3.19
CA GLN A 65 -13.54 23.46 4.33
C GLN A 65 -13.30 22.79 5.70
N GLU A 66 -13.21 21.46 5.74
CA GLU A 66 -12.94 20.66 6.94
C GLU A 66 -11.43 20.37 7.10
N GLY A 67 -10.58 20.88 6.21
CA GLY A 67 -9.14 20.68 6.24
C GLY A 67 -8.67 19.34 5.67
N ARG A 68 -9.54 18.59 4.98
CA ARG A 68 -9.18 17.30 4.38
C ARG A 68 -8.63 17.48 2.97
N GLY A 69 -7.49 16.84 2.70
CA GLY A 69 -6.88 16.86 1.38
C GLY A 69 -7.60 15.95 0.37
N LYS A 70 -7.70 16.38 -0.89
CA LYS A 70 -8.28 15.54 -1.94
C LYS A 70 -7.36 14.39 -2.34
N VAL A 71 -7.95 13.21 -2.50
CA VAL A 71 -7.29 12.01 -3.03
C VAL A 71 -8.16 11.31 -4.08
N TYR A 72 -7.56 10.58 -5.01
CA TYR A 72 -8.29 9.68 -5.90
C TYR A 72 -7.72 8.25 -5.83
N PRO A 73 -8.55 7.21 -6.01
CA PRO A 73 -8.12 5.82 -5.92
C PRO A 73 -7.30 5.39 -7.14
N LEU A 74 -6.28 4.55 -6.91
CA LEU A 74 -5.61 3.83 -7.98
C LEU A 74 -6.37 2.52 -8.26
N ALA A 75 -7.06 2.44 -9.40
CA ALA A 75 -7.97 1.34 -9.71
C ALA A 75 -7.33 -0.07 -9.63
N GLN A 76 -6.02 -0.18 -9.87
CA GLN A 76 -5.29 -1.46 -9.84
C GLN A 76 -4.82 -1.84 -8.42
N PHE A 77 -4.90 -0.91 -7.47
CA PHE A 77 -4.38 -1.07 -6.12
C PHE A 77 -5.43 -0.59 -5.10
N PRO A 78 -6.44 -1.42 -4.76
CA PRO A 78 -7.42 -1.10 -3.74
C PRO A 78 -6.74 -0.69 -2.42
N GLY A 79 -7.21 0.39 -1.82
CA GLY A 79 -6.60 0.96 -0.60
C GLY A 79 -5.36 1.83 -0.84
N VAL A 80 -4.97 2.08 -2.09
CA VAL A 80 -3.89 3.00 -2.45
C VAL A 80 -4.44 4.17 -3.26
N TYR A 81 -4.06 5.38 -2.87
CA TYR A 81 -4.61 6.62 -3.40
C TYR A 81 -3.48 7.57 -3.81
N ARG A 82 -3.80 8.48 -4.73
CA ARG A 82 -2.93 9.61 -5.09
C ARG A 82 -3.51 10.88 -4.49
N ALA A 83 -2.70 11.59 -3.72
CA ALA A 83 -3.07 12.87 -3.13
C ALA A 83 -2.74 14.06 -4.06
N TYR A 84 -3.37 15.21 -3.79
CA TYR A 84 -3.17 16.46 -4.51
C TYR A 84 -1.69 16.89 -4.56
N ASP A 85 -0.96 16.66 -3.47
CA ASP A 85 0.47 16.95 -3.33
C ASP A 85 1.40 15.91 -3.99
N ARG A 86 0.84 15.03 -4.80
CA ARG A 86 1.54 13.97 -5.55
C ARG A 86 2.13 12.86 -4.68
N ARG A 87 1.84 12.81 -3.38
CA ARG A 87 2.17 11.64 -2.55
C ARG A 87 1.24 10.46 -2.86
N MET A 88 1.76 9.26 -2.68
CA MET A 88 0.92 8.06 -2.61
C MET A 88 0.51 7.85 -1.16
N VAL A 89 -0.77 7.61 -0.94
CA VAL A 89 -1.36 7.32 0.37
C VAL A 89 -1.82 5.87 0.33
N ASP A 90 -1.10 5.02 1.06
CA ASP A 90 -1.47 3.62 1.25
C ASP A 90 -2.16 3.48 2.62
N VAL A 91 -3.46 3.21 2.59
CA VAL A 91 -4.29 3.07 3.80
C VAL A 91 -4.57 1.60 4.13
N ARG A 92 -3.92 0.66 3.46
CA ARG A 92 -4.09 -0.76 3.76
C ARG A 92 -3.54 -1.08 5.16
N PRO A 93 -4.19 -1.97 5.93
CA PRO A 93 -3.82 -2.22 7.32
C PRO A 93 -2.42 -2.81 7.43
N ASN A 94 -1.62 -2.30 8.37
CA ASN A 94 -0.31 -2.90 8.63
C ASN A 94 -0.42 -4.28 9.29
N GLU A 95 -1.50 -4.52 10.04
CA GLU A 95 -1.83 -5.82 10.62
C GLU A 95 -2.12 -6.85 9.53
N GLY A 96 -1.59 -8.06 9.69
CA GLY A 96 -1.75 -9.15 8.73
C GLY A 96 -1.05 -8.94 7.39
N LYS A 97 -0.39 -7.80 7.16
CA LYS A 97 0.32 -7.51 5.91
C LYS A 97 1.41 -8.55 5.65
N PRO A 98 1.36 -9.27 4.51
CA PRO A 98 2.41 -10.22 4.10
C PRO A 98 3.67 -9.44 3.76
N SER A 99 4.50 -9.20 4.76
CA SER A 99 5.77 -8.50 4.60
C SER A 99 6.84 -9.15 5.45
N PHE A 100 8.08 -9.03 4.98
CA PHE A 100 9.23 -9.58 5.69
C PHE A 100 9.29 -9.08 7.13
N ASN A 101 9.11 -7.77 7.33
CA ASN A 101 9.12 -7.16 8.66
C ASN A 101 8.05 -7.71 9.61
N ASN A 102 6.89 -8.13 9.09
CA ASN A 102 5.81 -8.68 9.91
C ASN A 102 5.98 -10.18 10.22
N LEU A 103 6.77 -10.91 9.42
CA LEU A 103 7.00 -12.35 9.59
C LEU A 103 8.36 -12.68 10.22
N MET A 104 9.25 -11.68 10.32
CA MET A 104 10.55 -11.80 10.96
C MET A 104 10.50 -11.71 12.48
#